data_AF-A0A2W5Y4X6-F1
#
_entry.id   AF-A0A2W5Y4X6-F1
#
_cell.length_a   1.000
_cell.length_b   1.000
_cell.length_c   1.000
_cell.angle_alpha   90.00
_cell.angle_beta   90.00
_cell.angle_gamma   90.00
#
_symmetry.space_group_name_H-M   'P 1'
#
loop_
_entity.id
_entity.type
_entity.pdbx_description
1 polymer ?
#
loop_
_entity_poly.entity_id
_entity_poly.type
_entity_poly.pdbx_seq_one_letter_code
_entity_poly.pdbx_strand_id
1 'polypeptide(L)' 'MCGVVSIPHGWGHAGGTQRVADAHAGVNSNVLADERDVDAVSGNAVLNGITVSVTALSVTDAESQPAAAAAGTPIGA' A
#
# COMPACT_ATOMS: atom_id res chain seq x y z
N MET A 1 9.14 -5.18 -16.29
CA MET A 1 10.01 -6.28 -15.80
C MET A 1 9.11 -7.40 -15.32
N CYS A 2 9.31 -8.64 -15.78
CA CYS A 2 8.48 -9.76 -15.35
C CYS A 2 8.77 -10.12 -13.89
N GLY A 3 7.74 -10.43 -13.11
CA GLY A 3 7.87 -10.81 -11.69
C GLY A 3 7.96 -9.65 -10.69
N VAL A 4 7.77 -8.41 -11.13
CA VAL A 4 7.76 -7.23 -10.25
C VAL A 4 6.36 -6.62 -10.20
N VAL A 5 5.89 -6.30 -8.99
CA VAL A 5 4.69 -5.49 -8.78
C VAL A 5 5.12 -4.13 -8.26
N SER A 6 4.46 -3.07 -8.73
CA SER A 6 4.62 -1.71 -8.22
C SER A 6 3.29 -1.25 -7.63
N ILE A 7 3.33 -0.79 -6.38
CA ILE A 7 2.16 -0.34 -5.62
C ILE A 7 2.40 1.12 -5.23
N PRO A 8 1.42 2.03 -5.39
CA PRO A 8 1.56 3.41 -4.94
C PRO A 8 1.72 3.48 -3.41
N HIS A 9 2.65 4.30 -2.95
CA HIS A 9 2.85 4.58 -1.52
C HIS A 9 1.96 5.73 -1.05
N GLY A 10 1.74 5.85 0.26
CA GLY A 10 1.09 7.00 0.90
C GLY A 10 -0.37 6.79 1.29
N TRP A 11 -0.82 5.53 1.32
CA TRP A 11 -2.17 5.12 1.73
C TRP A 11 -2.15 4.43 3.12
N GLY A 12 -3.33 4.14 3.65
CA GLY A 12 -3.64 3.53 4.94
C GLY A 12 -3.82 4.51 6.09
N HIS A 13 -4.28 5.73 5.82
CA HIS A 13 -4.54 6.74 6.86
C HIS A 13 -5.74 6.34 7.73
N ALA A 14 -5.59 6.46 9.05
CA ALA A 14 -6.69 6.23 9.98
C ALA A 14 -6.45 6.98 11.30
N GLY A 15 -7.51 7.54 11.88
CA GLY A 15 -7.50 8.11 13.24
C GLY A 15 -6.83 9.48 13.34
N GLY A 16 -6.69 10.19 12.21
CA GLY A 16 -6.04 11.50 12.14
C GLY A 16 -7.04 12.66 12.08
N THR A 17 -6.50 13.88 12.01
CA THR A 17 -7.30 15.10 11.74
C THR A 17 -7.50 15.34 10.24
N GLN A 18 -6.78 14.60 9.38
CA GLN A 18 -6.81 14.70 7.93
C GLN A 18 -8.00 13.93 7.35
N ARG A 19 -9.20 14.48 7.54
CA ARG A 19 -10.49 13.81 7.22
C ARG A 19 -10.58 13.23 5.80
N VAL A 20 -10.01 13.90 4.80
CA VAL A 20 -10.03 13.40 3.41
C VAL A 20 -9.18 12.15 3.26
N ALA A 21 -7.99 12.13 3.86
CA ALA A 21 -7.10 10.97 3.82
C ALA A 21 -7.72 9.78 4.57
N ASP A 22 -8.31 10.01 5.75
CA ASP A 22 -8.99 8.97 6.51
C ASP A 22 -10.23 8.42 5.76
N ALA A 23 -11.02 9.28 5.10
CA ALA A 23 -12.18 8.85 4.31
C ALA A 23 -11.79 8.08 3.03
N HIS A 24 -10.58 8.30 2.52
CA HIS A 24 -10.02 7.64 1.34
C HIS A 24 -8.72 6.93 1.70
N ALA A 25 -8.74 6.16 2.78
CA ALA A 25 -7.53 5.60 3.36
C ALA A 25 -6.74 4.74 2.37
N GLY A 26 -7.39 3.89 1.57
CA GLY A 26 -6.70 2.90 0.75
C GLY A 26 -5.97 1.85 1.60
N VAL A 27 -5.01 1.13 1.02
CA VAL A 27 -4.21 0.10 1.73
C VAL A 27 -2.75 0.55 1.84
N ASN A 28 -2.16 0.44 3.03
CA ASN A 28 -0.77 0.78 3.27
C ASN A 28 0.17 -0.31 2.73
N SER A 29 1.06 0.02 1.79
CA SER A 29 2.08 -0.92 1.28
C SER A 29 3.16 -1.26 2.31
N ASN A 30 3.41 -0.39 3.29
CA ASN A 30 4.49 -0.56 4.26
C ASN A 30 4.24 -1.72 5.23
N VAL A 31 3.00 -2.21 5.31
CA VAL A 31 2.69 -3.43 6.09
C VAL A 31 3.39 -4.67 5.57
N LEU A 32 3.92 -4.62 4.33
CA LEU A 32 4.70 -5.69 3.74
C LEU A 32 6.17 -5.68 4.19
N ALA A 33 6.67 -4.57 4.72
CA ALA A 33 8.07 -4.43 5.15
C ALA A 33 8.28 -4.96 6.58
N ASP A 34 9.45 -5.55 6.86
CA ASP A 34 9.88 -5.81 8.24
C ASP A 34 10.49 -4.53 8.80
N GLU A 35 9.91 -4.00 9.87
CA GLU A 35 10.32 -2.75 10.53
C GLU A 35 11.75 -2.78 11.11
N ARG A 36 12.34 -3.97 11.22
CA ARG A 36 13.71 -4.16 11.75
C ARG A 36 14.74 -4.39 10.64
N ASP A 37 14.31 -4.51 9.37
CA ASP A 37 15.22 -4.72 8.26
C ASP A 37 15.83 -3.39 7.81
N VAL A 38 17.14 -3.28 8.02
CA VAL A 38 17.92 -2.06 7.79
C VAL A 38 19.25 -2.40 7.14
N ASP A 39 19.71 -1.55 6.22
CA ASP A 39 21.08 -1.62 5.72
C ASP A 39 22.06 -1.28 6.86
N ALA A 40 22.97 -2.20 7.15
CA ALA A 40 23.85 -2.11 8.31
C ALA A 40 24.82 -0.91 8.25
N VAL A 41 25.17 -0.43 7.06
CA VAL A 41 26.15 0.66 6.90
C VAL A 41 25.48 2.02 6.99
N SER A 42 24.38 2.22 6.26
CA SER A 42 23.68 3.51 6.22
C SER A 42 22.62 3.69 7.29
N GLY A 43 22.13 2.60 7.89
CA GLY A 43 20.96 2.60 8.76
C GLY A 43 19.63 2.85 8.02
N ASN A 44 19.62 2.79 6.69
CA ASN A 44 18.42 3.02 5.91
C ASN A 44 17.46 1.83 5.97
N ALA A 45 16.16 2.09 6.13
CA ALA A 45 15.14 1.05 6.13
C ALA A 45 14.97 0.38 4.76
N VAL A 46 14.78 -0.94 4.75
CA VAL A 46 14.52 -1.71 3.53
C VAL A 46 13.02 -1.70 3.24
N LEU A 47 12.59 -0.79 2.37
CA LEU A 47 11.16 -0.61 2.02
C LEU A 47 10.79 -1.10 0.61
N ASN A 48 11.74 -1.70 -0.12
CA ASN A 48 11.57 -2.16 -1.49
C ASN A 48 12.24 -3.52 -1.69
N GLY A 49 11.94 -4.20 -2.79
CA GLY A 49 12.49 -5.54 -3.07
C GLY A 49 11.89 -6.64 -2.17
N ILE A 50 10.77 -6.34 -1.53
CA ILE A 50 10.06 -7.26 -0.64
C ILE A 50 9.47 -8.40 -1.47
N THR A 51 9.71 -9.64 -1.04
CA THR A 51 9.11 -10.81 -1.69
C THR A 51 7.63 -10.89 -1.35
N VAL A 52 6.78 -10.98 -2.38
CA VAL A 52 5.32 -11.03 -2.23
C VAL A 52 4.74 -12.21 -2.99
N SER A 53 3.57 -12.68 -2.53
CA SER A 53 2.72 -13.59 -3.28
C SER A 53 1.50 -12.82 -3.78
N VAL A 54 1.10 -13.07 -5.03
CA VAL A 54 -0.08 -12.44 -5.64
C VAL A 54 -1.08 -13.53 -5.96
N THR A 55 -2.33 -13.31 -5.57
CA THR A 55 -3.47 -14.14 -5.97
C THR A 55 -4.56 -13.27 -6.53
N ALA A 56 -5.38 -13.83 -7.42
CA ALA A 56 -6.60 -13.16 -7.83
C ALA A 56 -7.55 -13.10 -6.63
N LEU A 57 -8.10 -11.92 -6.36
CA LEU A 57 -9.20 -11.78 -5.42
C LEU A 57 -10.45 -12.43 -6.03
N SER A 58 -11.10 -13.35 -5.30
CA SER A 58 -12.39 -13.84 -5.76
C SER A 58 -13.44 -12.74 -5.55
N VAL A 59 -14.40 -12.61 -6.48
CA VAL A 59 -15.43 -11.56 -6.40
C VAL A 59 -16.24 -11.65 -5.11
N THR A 60 -16.32 -12.83 -4.49
CA THR A 60 -16.98 -13.06 -3.20
C THR A 60 -16.17 -12.52 -2.01
N ASP A 61 -14.83 -12.47 -2.10
CA ASP A 61 -13.96 -11.93 -1.04
C ASP A 61 -13.95 -10.38 -1.03
N ALA A 62 -14.26 -9.77 -2.18
CA ALA A 62 -14.23 -8.33 -2.38
C ALA A 62 -15.29 -7.56 -1.59
N GLU A 63 -16.46 -8.16 -1.34
CA GLU A 63 -17.53 -7.51 -0.55
C GLU A 63 -17.24 -7.53 0.96
N SER A 64 -16.33 -8.40 1.42
CA SER A 64 -16.00 -8.52 2.85
C SER A 64 -14.83 -7.63 3.29
N GLN A 65 -14.07 -7.09 2.34
CA GLN A 65 -12.95 -6.18 2.61
C GLN A 65 -13.41 -4.77 2.21
N PRO A 66 -13.31 -3.74 3.08
CA PRO A 66 -13.74 -2.41 2.72
C PRO A 66 -12.99 -1.99 1.45
N ALA A 67 -13.72 -1.77 0.37
CA ALA A 67 -13.14 -1.42 -0.92
C ALA A 67 -12.22 -0.22 -0.74
N ALA A 68 -10.91 -0.44 -0.83
CA ALA A 68 -9.93 0.62 -0.96
C ALA A 68 -10.27 1.35 -2.26
N ALA A 69 -11.00 2.45 -2.14
CA ALA A 69 -11.52 3.19 -3.28
C ALA A 69 -10.36 3.58 -4.21
N ALA A 70 -10.29 2.91 -5.36
CA ALA A 70 -9.40 3.27 -6.45
C ALA A 70 -9.90 4.58 -7.07
N ALA A 71 -9.63 5.71 -6.42
CA ALA A 71 -9.93 7.05 -6.94
C ALA A 71 -8.67 7.66 -7.54
N GLY A 72 -8.27 7.13 -8.70
CA GLY A 72 -7.36 7.83 -9.61
C GLY A 72 -8.17 8.82 -10.44
N THR A 73 -8.49 10.00 -9.90
CA THR A 73 -8.87 11.14 -10.74
C THR A 73 -7.59 11.63 -11.43
N PRO A 74 -7.56 11.77 -12.77
CA PRO A 74 -6.36 12.24 -13.47
C PRO A 74 -5.98 13.64 -12.97
N ILE A 75 -4.71 13.80 -12.60
CA ILE A 75 -4.14 15.10 -12.24
C ILE A 75 -3.86 15.81 -13.56
N GLY A 76 -4.75 16.72 -13.97
CA GLY A 76 -4.57 17.51 -15.18
C GLY A 76 -5.70 18.53 -15.41
N ALA A 77 -5.56 19.71 -14.81
CA ALA A 77 -5.91 21.02 -15.36
C ALA A 77 -5.21 22.11 -14.53
#